data_AF-A0A2Z4MFI7-F1
#
_entry.id   AF-A0A2Z4MFI7-F1
#
_cell.length_a   1.000
_cell.length_b   1.000
_cell.length_c   1.000
_cell.angle_alpha   90.00
_cell.angle_beta   90.00
_cell.angle_gamma   90.00
#
_symmetry.space_group_name_H-M   'P 1'
#
loop_
_entity.id
_entity.type
_entity.pdbx_description
1 polymer ?
#
loop_
_entity_poly.entity_id
_entity_poly.type
_entity_poly.pdbx_seq_one_letter_code
_entity_poly.pdbx_strand_id
1 'polypeptide(L)' 'MSEQPFWFKVIATIVVVIGILALLTSVAFFQLLTIVGLVVISALKGVLEWKKNRDWAVIIFALVALQIVIMIKALYDFFT' A
#
# COMPACT_ATOMS: atom_id res chain seq x y z
N MET A 1 -18.06 -10.87 8.67
CA MET A 1 -16.80 -10.18 8.35
C MET A 1 -15.66 -11.08 8.81
N SER A 2 -14.87 -11.67 7.90
CA SER A 2 -13.71 -12.48 8.35
C SER A 2 -12.71 -11.55 9.01
N GLU A 3 -12.33 -11.86 10.25
CA GLU A 3 -11.36 -11.09 11.00
C GLU A 3 -10.04 -11.07 10.23
N GLN A 4 -9.61 -9.88 9.82
CA GLN A 4 -8.29 -9.72 9.22
C GLN A 4 -7.23 -10.12 10.26
N PRO A 5 -6.14 -10.80 9.85
CA PRO A 5 -5.08 -11.21 10.76
C PRO A 5 -4.55 -10.01 11.57
N PHE A 6 -4.25 -10.21 12.85
CA PHE A 6 -3.72 -9.15 13.72
C PHE A 6 -2.49 -8.48 13.11
N TRP A 7 -1.58 -9.28 12.54
CA TRP A 7 -0.39 -8.80 11.84
C TRP A 7 -0.71 -7.83 10.69
N PHE A 8 -1.79 -8.06 9.95
CA PHE A 8 -2.21 -7.16 8.87
C PHE A 8 -2.66 -5.80 9.43
N LYS A 9 -3.40 -5.79 10.55
CA LYS A 9 -3.83 -4.55 11.21
C LYS A 9 -2.64 -3.75 11.73
N VAL A 10 -1.65 -4.42 12.33
CA VAL A 10 -0.42 -3.76 12.82
C VAL A 10 0.35 -3.11 11.68
N ILE A 11 0.58 -3.85 10.58
CA ILE A 11 1.27 -3.31 9.40
C ILE A 11 0.50 -2.13 8.81
N ALA A 12 -0.83 -2.23 8.71
CA ALA A 12 -1.67 -1.15 8.22
C ALA A 12 -1.55 0.12 9.08
N THR A 13 -1.59 -0.02 10.41
CA THR A 13 -1.40 1.11 11.32
C THR A 13 -0.03 1.76 11.13
N ILE A 14 1.05 0.98 11.00
CA ILE A 14 2.40 1.51 10.79
C ILE A 14 2.47 2.33 9.50
N VAL A 15 1.92 1.81 8.39
CA VAL A 15 1.92 2.53 7.10
C VAL A 15 1.09 3.81 7.18
N VAL A 16 -0.04 3.80 7.91
CA VAL A 16 -0.83 5.02 8.14
C VAL A 16 -0.04 6.06 8.93
N VAL A 17 0.67 5.67 9.99
CA VAL A 17 1.52 6.60 10.76
C VAL A 17 2.62 7.19 9.87
N ILE A 18 3.29 6.37 9.06
CA ILE A 18 4.29 6.83 8.09
C ILE A 18 3.66 7.78 7.07
N GLY A 19 2.46 7.49 6.59
CA GLY A 19 1.71 8.38 5.68
C GLY A 19 1.38 9.73 6.29
N ILE A 20 0.96 9.76 7.54
CA ILE A 20 0.73 11.01 8.28
C ILE A 20 2.05 11.80 8.39
N LEU A 21 3.14 11.14 8.77
CA LEU A 21 4.46 11.78 8.83
C LEU A 21 4.91 12.31 7.47
N ALA A 22 4.65 11.58 6.38
CA ALA A 22 4.96 12.01 5.02
C ALA A 22 4.21 13.29 4.63
N LEU A 23 2.94 13.42 5.03
CA LEU A 23 2.14 14.62 4.80
C LEU A 23 2.65 15.82 5.63
N LEU A 24 3.01 15.59 6.90
CA LEU A 24 3.48 16.66 7.78
C LEU A 24 4.87 17.18 7.38
N THR A 25 5.78 16.27 7.06
CA THR A 25 7.19 16.62 6.84
C THR A 25 7.49 16.96 5.39
N SER A 26 6.64 16.55 4.43
CA SER A 26 6.87 16.69 2.99
C SER A 26 8.22 16.15 2.51
N VAL A 27 8.85 15.28 3.29
CA VAL A 27 10.13 14.66 2.96
C VAL A 27 9.87 13.50 1.99
N ALA A 28 10.52 13.54 0.83
CA ALA A 28 10.35 12.56 -0.24
C ALA A 28 10.61 11.10 0.21
N PHE A 29 11.51 10.89 1.17
CA PHE A 29 11.76 9.58 1.76
C PHE A 29 10.52 8.98 2.44
N PHE A 30 9.80 9.75 3.25
CA PHE A 30 8.58 9.27 3.90
C PHE A 30 7.43 9.06 2.90
N GLN A 31 7.36 9.89 1.85
CA GLN A 31 6.39 9.70 0.76
C GLN A 31 6.64 8.38 0.02
N LEU A 32 7.89 8.08 -0.34
CA LEU A 32 8.27 6.79 -0.94
C LEU A 32 7.93 5.62 -0.02
N LEU A 33 8.29 5.70 1.25
CA LEU A 33 8.00 4.65 2.22
C LEU A 33 6.49 4.41 2.38
N THR A 34 5.68 5.47 2.30
CA THR A 34 4.22 5.40 2.31
C THR A 34 3.68 4.68 1.08
N ILE A 35 4.16 5.02 -0.12
CA ILE A 35 3.75 4.38 -1.38
C ILE A 35 4.09 2.89 -1.35
N VAL A 36 5.31 2.53 -0.93
CA VAL A 36 5.75 1.14 -0.79
C VAL A 36 4.86 0.39 0.20
N GLY A 37 4.57 0.99 1.36
CA GLY A 37 3.68 0.41 2.36
C GLY A 37 2.26 0.17 1.83
N LEU A 38 1.72 1.13 1.08
CA LEU A 38 0.38 1.01 0.47
C LEU A 38 0.30 -0.10 -0.57
N VAL A 39 1.32 -0.25 -1.42
CA VAL A 39 1.42 -1.34 -2.40
C VAL A 39 1.40 -2.69 -1.69
N VAL A 40 2.21 -2.86 -0.65
CA VAL A 40 2.32 -4.11 0.11
C VAL A 40 1.00 -4.46 0.79
N ILE A 41 0.36 -3.51 1.48
CA ILE A 41 -0.93 -3.73 2.15
C ILE A 41 -2.01 -4.09 1.14
N SER A 42 -2.06 -3.37 0.02
CA SER A 42 -3.09 -3.58 -1.01
C SER A 42 -2.90 -4.96 -1.66
N ALA A 43 -1.67 -5.36 -1.96
CA ALA A 43 -1.37 -6.69 -2.48
C ALA A 43 -1.76 -7.81 -1.49
N LEU A 44 -1.38 -7.67 -0.21
CA LEU A 44 -1.77 -8.60 0.86
C LEU A 44 -3.29 -8.72 0.97
N LYS A 45 -4.01 -7.59 0.93
CA LYS A 45 -5.48 -7.57 0.96
C LYS A 45 -6.09 -8.26 -0.27
N GLY A 46 -5.51 -8.04 -1.45
CA GLY A 46 -5.93 -8.71 -2.69
C GLY A 46 -5.77 -10.23 -2.58
N VAL A 47 -4.66 -10.70 -2.03
CA VAL A 47 -4.42 -12.14 -1.77
C VAL A 47 -5.42 -12.71 -0.77
N LEU A 48 -5.70 -11.99 0.33
CA LEU A 48 -6.67 -12.43 1.34
C LEU A 48 -8.08 -12.54 0.74
N GLU A 49 -8.50 -11.54 -0.05
CA GLU A 49 -9.83 -11.53 -0.63
C GLU A 49 -9.95 -12.41 -1.87
N TRP A 50 -8.86 -12.90 -2.46
CA TRP A 50 -8.90 -13.82 -3.60
C TRP A 50 -9.74 -15.07 -3.33
N LYS A 51 -9.64 -15.63 -2.11
CA LYS A 51 -10.38 -16.82 -1.71
C LYS A 51 -11.84 -16.54 -1.35
N LYS A 52 -12.15 -15.29 -0.98
CA LYS A 52 -13.46 -14.90 -0.42
C LYS A 52 -14.35 -14.23 -1.43
N ASN A 53 -13.80 -13.32 -2.24
CA ASN A 53 -14.50 -12.63 -3.30
C ASN A 53 -13.50 -12.23 -4.41
N ARG A 54 -13.49 -13.03 -5.48
CA ARG A 54 -12.52 -12.92 -6.56
C ARG A 54 -12.64 -11.61 -7.33
N ASP A 55 -13.85 -11.10 -7.54
CA ASP A 55 -14.07 -9.83 -8.26
C ASP A 55 -13.46 -8.65 -7.50
N TRP A 56 -13.68 -8.61 -6.18
CA TRP A 56 -13.05 -7.59 -5.32
C TRP A 56 -11.53 -7.72 -5.28
N ALA A 57 -11.00 -8.94 -5.25
CA ALA A 57 -9.57 -9.17 -5.30
C ALA A 57 -8.96 -8.64 -6.61
N VAL A 58 -9.61 -8.87 -7.75
CA VAL A 58 -9.17 -8.35 -9.06
C VAL A 58 -9.15 -6.82 -9.08
N ILE A 59 -10.17 -6.16 -8.52
CA ILE A 59 -10.19 -4.69 -8.40
C ILE A 59 -9.02 -4.20 -7.53
N ILE A 60 -8.74 -4.88 -6.41
CA ILE A 60 -7.62 -4.53 -5.54
C ILE A 60 -6.29 -4.72 -6.28
N PHE A 61 -6.11 -5.81 -7.04
CA PHE A 61 -4.91 -6.03 -7.83
C PHE A 61 -4.74 -5.01 -8.97
N ALA A 62 -5.82 -4.56 -9.60
CA ALA A 62 -5.78 -3.48 -10.57
C ALA A 62 -5.31 -2.16 -9.92
N LEU A 63 -5.80 -1.86 -8.72
CA LEU A 63 -5.33 -0.72 -7.92
C LEU A 63 -3.84 -0.84 -7.57
N VAL A 64 -3.38 -2.03 -7.17
CA VAL A 64 -1.96 -2.31 -6.88
C VAL A 64 -1.10 -2.07 -8.12
N ALA A 65 -1.53 -2.53 -9.30
CA ALA A 65 -0.80 -2.30 -10.54
C ALA A 65 -0.63 -0.79 -10.83
N LEU A 66 -1.69 0.01 -10.63
CA LEU A 66 -1.61 1.47 -10.75
C LEU A 66 -0.64 2.08 -9.71
N GLN A 67 -0.72 1.64 -8.46
CA GLN A 67 0.20 2.10 -7.40
C GLN A 67 1.66 1.79 -7.72
N ILE A 68 1.95 0.63 -8.33
CA ILE A 68 3.31 0.27 -8.76
C ILE A 68 3.82 1.23 -9.83
N VAL A 69 3.00 1.62 -10.81
CA VAL A 69 3.39 2.60 -11.84
C VAL A 69 3.75 3.94 -11.19
N ILE A 70 2.94 4.41 -10.25
CA ILE A 70 3.20 5.64 -9.50
C ILE A 70 4.48 5.51 -8.66
N MET A 71 4.69 4.35 -8.02
CA MET A 71 5.90 4.06 -7.25
C MET A 71 7.16 4.10 -8.10
N ILE A 72 7.15 3.51 -9.30
CA ILE A 72 8.29 3.53 -10.22
C ILE A 72 8.63 4.97 -10.62
N LYS A 73 7.60 5.78 -10.94
CA LYS A 73 7.80 7.20 -11.25
C LYS A 73 8.39 7.96 -10.06
N ALA A 74 7.83 7.77 -8.87
CA ALA A 74 8.32 8.42 -7.65
C ALA A 74 9.76 8.00 -7.30
N LEU A 75 10.14 6.75 -7.54
CA LEU A 75 11.52 6.28 -7.37
C LEU A 75 12.45 6.95 -8.38
N TYR A 76 12.04 7.01 -9.65
CA TYR A 76 12.82 7.69 -10.68
C TYR A 76 13.06 9.16 -10.35
N ASP A 77 12.01 9.88 -9.95
CA ASP A 77 12.07 11.30 -9.57
C ASP A 77 12.88 11.53 -8.27
N PHE A 78 13.02 10.52 -7.40
CA PHE A 78 13.82 10.61 -6.19
C PHE A 78 15.33 10.39 -6.43
N PHE A 79 15.68 9.55 -7.41
CA PHE A 79 17.06 9.22 -7.73
C PHE A 79 17.69 10.08 -8.83
N THR A 80 16.89 10.86 -9.56
CA THR A 80 17.34 11.75 -10.64
C THR A 80 17.28 13.20 -10.20
#